data_AF-A0A1V6XZH6-F1
#
_entry.id   AF-A0A1V6XZH6-F1
#
_cell.length_a   1.000
_cell.length_b   1.000
_cell.length_c   1.000
_cell.angle_alpha   90.00
_cell.angle_beta   90.00
_cell.angle_gamma   90.00
#
_symmetry.space_group_name_H-M   'P 1'
#
loop_
_entity.id
_entity.type
_entity.pdbx_description
1 polymer ?
#
loop_
_entity_poly.entity_id
_entity_poly.type
_entity_poly.pdbx_seq_one_letter_code
_entity_poly.pdbx_strand_id
1 'polypeptide(L)'
;MAATRLPYIRMILGGRFPQGTKALHQQYGDVVRIAPDELSFIDGAAWKPIYGTRVGHGQKSKDHRFYAPTPGEAPSIIVSNDADHSRFRRLLSHAFSESTLRSQETIIKGYIDLLMQRLHENIDGGTSTVDMVAWYNFTTFDIIGDLAFGEPFDCLKNSEYHQWVSIIFSSLKYGAYANVSVWPSSQRLFECILPLQLDCLAWLMPKTI
;
A
#
# COMPACT_ATOMS: atom_id res chain seq x y z
N MET A 1 21.02 12.51 -12.73
CA MET A 1 19.75 12.99 -12.13
C MET A 1 19.63 12.77 -10.61
N ALA A 2 20.47 11.95 -9.96
CA ALA A 2 20.29 11.64 -8.53
C ALA A 2 21.11 12.49 -7.54
N ALA A 3 21.67 13.62 -7.98
CA ALA A 3 22.40 14.54 -7.10
C ALA A 3 21.48 15.22 -6.06
N THR A 4 20.17 15.30 -6.36
CA THR A 4 19.13 15.79 -5.44
C THR A 4 17.92 14.86 -5.48
N ARG A 5 17.02 15.01 -4.50
CA ARG A 5 15.75 14.26 -4.44
C ARG A 5 14.62 14.84 -5.30
N LEU A 6 14.85 15.95 -6.00
CA LEU A 6 13.80 16.61 -6.77
C LEU A 6 13.22 15.71 -7.88
N PRO A 7 14.00 14.96 -8.67
CA PRO A 7 13.44 14.07 -9.67
C PRO A 7 12.64 12.92 -9.06
N TYR A 8 13.11 12.36 -7.93
CA TYR A 8 12.41 11.35 -7.15
C TYR A 8 11.03 11.86 -6.69
N ILE A 9 11.00 13.05 -6.07
CA ILE A 9 9.77 13.70 -5.61
C ILE A 9 8.80 13.91 -6.78
N ARG A 10 9.28 14.44 -7.90
CA ARG A 10 8.46 14.65 -9.10
C ARG A 10 7.84 13.33 -9.60
N MET A 11 8.59 12.24 -9.57
CA MET A 11 8.09 10.92 -10.00
C MET A 11 7.03 10.37 -9.04
N ILE A 12 7.19 10.54 -7.72
CA ILE A 12 6.18 10.14 -6.73
C ILE A 12 4.90 10.95 -6.88
N LEU A 13 5.01 12.28 -6.87
CA LEU A 13 3.85 13.18 -6.99
C LEU A 13 3.11 13.00 -8.32
N GLY A 14 3.84 12.66 -9.38
CA GLY A 14 3.26 12.35 -10.68
C GLY A 14 2.67 10.95 -10.81
N GLY A 15 2.81 10.09 -9.79
CA GLY A 15 2.39 8.68 -9.85
C GLY A 15 3.15 7.84 -10.88
N ARG A 16 4.36 8.28 -11.28
CA ARG A 16 5.18 7.66 -12.34
C ARG A 16 6.46 7.02 -11.81
N PHE A 17 6.58 6.82 -10.50
CA PHE A 17 7.77 6.27 -9.88
C PHE A 17 8.19 4.90 -10.46
N PRO A 18 7.29 3.90 -10.62
CA PRO A 18 7.67 2.63 -11.22
C PRO A 18 8.16 2.76 -12.66
N GLN A 19 7.49 3.58 -13.48
CA GLN A 19 7.84 3.78 -14.89
C GLN A 19 9.17 4.54 -15.04
N GLY A 20 9.38 5.57 -14.21
CA GLY A 20 10.62 6.34 -14.18
C GLY A 20 11.81 5.50 -13.76
N THR A 21 11.68 4.71 -12.68
CA THR A 21 12.72 3.80 -12.21
C THR A 21 13.04 2.72 -13.26
N LYS A 22 12.03 2.17 -13.93
CA LYS A 22 12.24 1.25 -15.06
C LYS A 22 13.04 1.89 -16.19
N ALA A 23 12.70 3.12 -16.59
CA ALA A 23 13.41 3.82 -17.64
C ALA A 23 14.88 4.09 -17.27
N LEU A 24 15.15 4.42 -16.01
CA LEU A 24 16.52 4.58 -15.51
C LEU A 24 17.31 3.26 -15.62
N HIS A 25 16.72 2.13 -15.22
CA HIS A 25 17.38 0.84 -15.36
C HIS A 25 17.62 0.44 -16.82
N GLN A 26 16.67 0.73 -17.72
CA GLN A 26 16.86 0.49 -19.15
C GLN A 26 18.02 1.30 -19.75
N GLN A 27 18.29 2.48 -19.20
CA GLN A 27 19.35 3.37 -19.68
C GLN A 27 20.72 3.10 -19.02
N TYR A 28 20.73 2.82 -17.72
CA TYR A 28 21.96 2.82 -16.91
C TYR A 28 22.34 1.43 -16.37
N GLY A 29 21.51 0.41 -16.57
CA GLY A 29 21.76 -0.96 -16.18
C GLY A 29 21.15 -1.36 -14.83
N ASP A 30 21.69 -2.42 -14.24
CA ASP A 30 21.00 -3.16 -13.18
C ASP A 30 20.99 -2.47 -11.81
N VAL A 31 21.89 -1.50 -11.61
CA VAL A 31 22.00 -0.73 -10.38
C VAL A 31 21.98 0.74 -10.70
N VAL A 32 20.94 1.44 -10.25
CA VAL A 32 20.77 2.87 -10.51
C VAL A 32 20.55 3.63 -9.22
N ARG A 33 21.19 4.79 -9.11
CA ARG A 33 20.92 5.72 -8.01
C ARG A 33 19.69 6.54 -8.35
N ILE A 34 18.64 6.46 -7.52
CA ILE A 34 17.37 7.17 -7.72
C ILE A 34 17.25 8.42 -6.84
N ALA A 35 17.99 8.45 -5.73
CA ALA A 35 18.14 9.60 -4.84
C ALA A 35 19.58 9.61 -4.27
N PRO A 36 20.06 10.70 -3.66
CA PRO A 36 21.43 10.79 -3.14
C PRO A 36 21.82 9.60 -2.25
N ASP A 37 20.88 9.11 -1.46
CA ASP A 37 20.98 8.05 -0.45
C ASP A 37 20.16 6.80 -0.79
N GLU A 38 19.67 6.65 -2.04
CA GLU A 38 18.90 5.48 -2.47
C GLU A 38 19.42 4.87 -3.78
N LEU A 39 19.60 3.56 -3.73
CA LEU A 39 19.95 2.72 -4.88
C LEU A 39 18.78 1.77 -5.17
N SER A 40 18.42 1.66 -6.44
CA SER A 40 17.48 0.66 -6.95
C SER A 40 18.27 -0.44 -7.67
N PHE A 41 17.83 -1.68 -7.49
CA PHE A 41 18.47 -2.88 -7.99
C PHE A 41 17.45 -3.73 -8.75
N ILE A 42 17.83 -4.22 -9.94
CA ILE A 42 17.08 -5.24 -10.69
C ILE A 42 17.90 -6.51 -10.93
N ASP A 43 19.13 -6.57 -10.41
CA ASP A 43 19.98 -7.76 -10.44
C ASP A 43 19.46 -8.83 -9.46
N GLY A 44 19.18 -10.04 -9.96
CA GLY A 44 18.76 -11.18 -9.16
C GLY A 44 19.79 -11.59 -8.10
N ALA A 45 21.08 -11.37 -8.34
CA ALA A 45 22.13 -11.66 -7.36
C ALA A 45 22.08 -10.72 -6.14
N ALA A 46 21.43 -9.55 -6.25
CA ALA A 46 21.24 -8.61 -5.15
C ALA A 46 20.15 -9.05 -4.15
N TRP A 47 19.24 -9.95 -4.54
CA TRP A 47 18.12 -10.36 -3.69
C TRP A 47 18.56 -11.01 -2.38
N LYS A 48 19.40 -12.06 -2.45
CA LYS A 48 19.84 -12.81 -1.27
C LYS A 48 20.69 -11.95 -0.33
N PRO A 49 21.64 -11.11 -0.81
CA PRO A 49 22.25 -10.10 0.02
C PRO A 49 21.18 -9.22 0.67
N ILE A 50 20.35 -8.47 -0.08
CA ILE A 50 19.47 -7.44 0.48
C ILE A 50 18.42 -8.01 1.45
N TYR A 51 17.67 -9.04 1.04
CA TYR A 51 16.49 -9.55 1.73
C TYR A 51 16.67 -10.93 2.38
N GLY A 52 17.77 -11.63 2.08
CA GLY A 52 18.00 -12.96 2.65
C GLY A 52 18.43 -12.91 4.12
N THR A 53 18.16 -14.00 4.84
CA THR A 53 18.67 -14.19 6.20
C THR A 53 20.19 -14.29 6.19
N ARG A 54 20.84 -13.43 6.98
CA ARG A 54 22.29 -13.37 7.09
C ARG A 54 22.71 -13.84 8.48
N VAL A 55 23.55 -14.88 8.53
CA VAL A 55 24.07 -15.39 9.81
C VAL A 55 24.83 -14.26 10.51
N GLY A 56 24.50 -14.00 11.78
CA GLY A 56 25.15 -12.95 12.58
C GLY A 56 24.68 -11.51 12.29
N HIS A 57 23.70 -11.30 11.41
CA HIS A 57 23.14 -9.96 11.16
C HIS A 57 21.61 -9.97 11.33
N GLY A 58 21.09 -8.92 11.97
CA GLY A 58 19.64 -8.65 12.03
C GLY A 58 19.06 -8.22 10.68
N GLN A 59 17.73 -8.04 10.63
CA GLN A 59 17.09 -7.48 9.44
C GLN A 59 17.53 -6.03 9.22
N LYS A 60 17.40 -5.56 7.98
CA LYS A 60 17.61 -4.15 7.68
C LYS A 60 16.49 -3.34 8.32
N SER A 61 16.85 -2.21 8.93
CA SER A 61 15.88 -1.29 9.50
C SER A 61 14.91 -0.81 8.43
N LYS A 62 13.64 -0.73 8.79
CA LYS A 62 12.60 -0.17 7.92
C LYS A 62 12.89 1.31 7.68
N ASP A 63 12.59 1.75 6.47
CA ASP A 63 12.69 3.15 6.13
C ASP A 63 11.51 3.92 6.73
N HIS A 64 11.76 4.72 7.77
CA HIS A 64 10.73 5.51 8.45
C HIS A 64 10.03 6.53 7.54
N ARG A 65 10.58 6.81 6.35
CA ARG A 65 9.92 7.68 5.37
C ARG A 65 8.70 7.00 4.77
N PHE A 66 8.73 5.67 4.64
CA PHE A 66 7.64 4.87 4.10
C PHE A 66 6.88 4.11 5.19
N TYR A 67 7.59 3.67 6.23
CA TYR A 67 7.08 2.93 7.38
C TYR A 67 7.13 3.79 8.64
N ALA A 68 6.55 4.98 8.58
CA ALA A 68 6.46 5.86 9.74
C ALA A 68 5.56 5.21 10.82
N PRO A 69 5.98 5.18 12.10
CA PRO A 69 5.11 4.75 13.18
C PRO A 69 3.99 5.79 13.40
N THR A 70 2.79 5.32 13.75
CA THR A 70 1.72 6.22 14.17
C THR A 70 2.01 6.74 15.58
N PRO A 71 2.13 8.07 15.79
CA PRO A 71 2.42 8.62 17.11
C PRO A 71 1.34 8.24 18.13
N GLY A 72 1.75 7.74 19.29
CA GLY A 72 0.85 7.40 20.40
C GLY A 72 0.09 6.07 20.24
N GLU A 73 0.30 5.33 19.15
CA GLU A 73 -0.33 4.03 18.92
C GLU A 73 0.68 2.88 18.96
N ALA A 74 0.19 1.67 19.22
CA ALA A 74 0.99 0.46 19.13
C ALA A 74 1.39 0.20 17.68
N PRO A 75 2.64 -0.20 17.40
CA PRO A 75 3.07 -0.47 16.04
C PRO A 75 2.34 -1.70 15.46
N SER A 76 1.82 -1.57 14.25
CA SER A 76 1.28 -2.71 13.49
C SER A 76 2.40 -3.67 13.09
N ILE A 77 2.04 -4.88 12.65
CA ILE A 77 3.00 -5.83 12.07
C ILE A 77 3.81 -5.22 10.92
N ILE A 78 3.25 -4.28 10.15
CA ILE A 78 3.91 -3.68 8.99
C ILE A 78 5.06 -2.76 9.42
N VAL A 79 4.95 -2.06 10.55
CA VAL A 79 5.92 -1.04 10.98
C VAL A 79 6.77 -1.45 12.19
N SER A 80 6.42 -2.53 12.89
CA SER A 80 7.10 -2.97 14.11
C SER A 80 8.56 -3.41 13.90
N ASN A 81 9.33 -3.44 15.00
CA ASN A 81 10.69 -3.98 15.02
C ASN A 81 10.71 -5.52 14.83
N ASP A 82 11.89 -6.11 14.65
CA ASP A 82 12.06 -7.55 14.39
C ASP A 82 11.44 -8.46 15.45
N ALA A 83 11.53 -8.09 16.74
CA ALA A 83 11.02 -8.89 17.84
C ALA A 83 9.49 -8.89 17.87
N ASP A 84 8.88 -7.70 17.80
CA ASP A 84 7.43 -7.53 17.76
C ASP A 84 6.84 -8.11 16.47
N HIS A 85 7.48 -7.89 15.32
CA HIS A 85 7.10 -8.50 14.05
C HIS A 85 7.08 -10.04 14.16
N SER A 86 8.12 -10.64 14.74
CA SER A 86 8.19 -12.09 14.94
C SER A 86 7.06 -12.60 15.85
N ARG A 87 6.76 -11.85 16.93
CA ARG A 87 5.64 -12.16 17.82
C ARG A 87 4.29 -12.11 17.08
N PHE A 88 4.00 -11.02 16.38
CA PHE A 88 2.76 -10.85 15.62
C PHE A 88 2.62 -11.89 14.51
N ARG A 89 3.68 -12.14 13.74
CA ARG A 89 3.70 -13.15 12.69
C ARG A 89 3.38 -14.53 13.24
N ARG A 90 3.96 -14.90 14.39
CA ARG A 90 3.68 -16.21 15.01
C ARG A 90 2.19 -16.36 15.34
N LEU A 91 1.60 -15.34 15.95
CA LEU A 91 0.16 -15.34 16.30
C LEU A 91 -0.72 -15.45 15.05
N LEU A 92 -0.43 -14.68 14.00
CA LEU A 92 -1.23 -14.65 12.78
C LEU A 92 -1.02 -15.87 11.88
N SER A 93 0.13 -16.55 11.96
CA SER A 93 0.50 -17.62 11.02
C SER A 93 -0.51 -18.77 10.95
N HIS A 94 -1.21 -19.07 12.05
CA HIS A 94 -2.23 -20.11 12.08
C HIS A 94 -3.41 -19.82 11.16
N ALA A 95 -3.82 -18.55 11.05
CA ALA A 95 -4.91 -18.13 10.16
C ALA A 95 -4.57 -18.34 8.67
N PHE A 96 -3.28 -18.40 8.33
CA PHE A 96 -2.78 -18.63 6.98
C PHE A 96 -2.29 -20.08 6.74
N SER A 97 -2.66 -21.02 7.62
CA SER A 97 -2.37 -22.44 7.42
C SER A 97 -3.21 -23.01 6.27
N GLU A 98 -2.73 -24.05 5.59
CA GLU A 98 -3.46 -24.69 4.49
C GLU A 98 -4.87 -25.14 4.91
N SER A 99 -4.98 -25.75 6.10
CA SER A 99 -6.25 -26.22 6.65
C SER A 99 -7.24 -25.05 6.85
N THR A 100 -6.76 -23.94 7.44
CA THR A 100 -7.60 -22.76 7.66
C THR A 100 -8.00 -22.10 6.34
N LEU A 101 -7.08 -21.96 5.38
CA LEU A 101 -7.38 -21.41 4.06
C LEU A 101 -8.42 -22.27 3.31
N ARG A 102 -8.33 -23.61 3.40
CA ARG A 102 -9.36 -24.50 2.85
C ARG A 102 -10.72 -24.31 3.53
N SER A 103 -10.74 -24.11 4.84
CA SER A 103 -12.00 -23.86 5.56
C SER A 103 -12.68 -22.54 5.15
N GLN A 104 -11.91 -21.58 4.62
CA GLN A 104 -12.41 -20.29 4.13
C GLN A 104 -12.89 -20.32 2.68
N GLU A 105 -12.71 -21.44 1.95
CA GLU A 105 -13.06 -21.55 0.54
C GLU A 105 -14.52 -21.18 0.25
N THR A 106 -15.45 -21.64 1.09
CA THR A 106 -16.89 -21.35 0.95
C THR A 106 -17.19 -19.86 1.00
N ILE A 107 -16.51 -19.12 1.89
CA ILE A 107 -16.68 -17.66 2.05
C ILE A 107 -16.21 -16.97 0.76
N ILE A 108 -14.99 -17.28 0.32
CA ILE A 108 -14.40 -16.68 -0.89
C ILE A 108 -15.27 -16.99 -2.10
N LYS A 109 -15.68 -18.25 -2.27
CA LYS A 109 -16.55 -18.67 -3.37
C LYS A 109 -17.87 -17.90 -3.38
N GLY A 110 -18.49 -17.68 -2.23
CA GLY A 110 -19.71 -16.87 -2.12
C GLY A 110 -19.53 -15.45 -2.66
N TYR A 111 -18.40 -14.79 -2.37
CA TYR A 111 -18.11 -13.47 -2.93
C TYR A 111 -17.80 -13.49 -4.42
N ILE A 112 -17.18 -14.56 -4.93
CA ILE A 112 -16.96 -14.73 -6.38
C ILE A 112 -18.29 -14.94 -7.09
N ASP A 113 -19.17 -15.79 -6.55
CA ASP A 113 -20.51 -16.01 -7.11
C ASP A 113 -21.32 -14.69 -7.11
N LEU A 114 -21.24 -13.91 -6.02
CA LEU A 114 -21.87 -12.59 -5.94
C LEU A 114 -21.26 -11.59 -6.94
N LEU A 115 -19.94 -11.58 -7.11
CA LEU A 115 -19.27 -10.74 -8.10
C LEU A 115 -19.79 -11.08 -9.50
N MET A 116 -19.85 -12.36 -9.85
CA MET A 116 -20.36 -12.79 -11.16
C MET A 116 -21.82 -12.38 -11.32
N GLN A 117 -22.67 -12.60 -10.33
CA GLN A 117 -24.07 -12.18 -10.36
C GLN A 117 -24.18 -10.67 -10.62
N ARG A 118 -23.49 -9.85 -9.83
CA ARG A 118 -23.57 -8.39 -9.93
C ARG A 118 -23.02 -7.85 -11.24
N LEU A 119 -21.96 -8.46 -11.78
CA LEU A 119 -21.47 -8.11 -13.12
C LEU A 119 -22.54 -8.37 -14.18
N HIS A 120 -23.21 -9.53 -14.17
CA HIS A 120 -24.29 -9.82 -15.12
C HIS A 120 -25.46 -8.83 -15.03
N GLU A 121 -25.81 -8.41 -13.82
CA GLU A 121 -26.87 -7.41 -13.58
C GLU A 121 -26.51 -6.02 -14.11
N ASN A 122 -25.22 -5.66 -14.12
CA ASN A 122 -24.76 -4.30 -14.46
C ASN A 122 -24.26 -4.11 -15.90
N ILE A 123 -24.14 -5.19 -16.69
CA ILE A 123 -23.64 -5.11 -18.08
C ILE A 123 -24.74 -5.04 -19.15
N ASP A 124 -26.03 -5.05 -18.78
CA ASP A 124 -27.19 -4.93 -19.69
C ASP A 124 -27.04 -5.75 -21.00
N GLY A 125 -26.75 -7.04 -20.86
CA GLY A 125 -26.56 -7.92 -22.03
C GLY A 125 -25.31 -7.62 -22.88
N GLY A 126 -24.35 -6.86 -22.33
CA GLY A 126 -23.09 -6.49 -22.98
C GLY A 126 -23.07 -5.11 -23.63
N THR A 127 -24.12 -4.31 -23.46
CA THR A 127 -24.19 -2.93 -23.99
C THR A 127 -23.53 -1.92 -23.07
N SER A 128 -23.43 -2.23 -21.77
CA SER A 128 -22.85 -1.37 -20.74
C SER A 128 -21.48 -1.86 -20.30
N THR A 129 -20.59 -0.92 -19.99
CA THR A 129 -19.24 -1.20 -19.46
C THR A 129 -19.16 -0.89 -17.98
N VAL A 130 -18.36 -1.66 -17.26
CA VAL A 130 -18.11 -1.45 -15.83
C VAL A 130 -16.63 -1.25 -15.54
N ASP A 131 -16.31 -0.53 -14.45
CA ASP A 131 -14.94 -0.40 -13.97
C ASP A 131 -14.52 -1.63 -13.16
N MET A 132 -13.78 -2.54 -13.78
CA MET A 132 -13.30 -3.75 -13.11
C MET A 132 -12.37 -3.48 -11.93
N VAL A 133 -11.68 -2.33 -11.88
CA VAL A 133 -10.88 -1.96 -10.71
C VAL A 133 -11.79 -1.74 -9.51
N ALA A 134 -12.92 -1.07 -9.71
CA ALA A 134 -13.91 -0.87 -8.66
C ALA A 134 -14.50 -2.19 -8.17
N TRP A 135 -14.92 -3.06 -9.10
CA TRP A 135 -15.49 -4.38 -8.79
C TRP A 135 -14.52 -5.28 -8.02
N TYR A 136 -13.26 -5.36 -8.43
CA TYR A 136 -12.26 -6.12 -7.68
C TYR A 136 -11.99 -5.53 -6.30
N ASN A 137 -11.95 -4.19 -6.18
CA ASN A 137 -11.82 -3.56 -4.87
C ASN A 137 -13.03 -3.90 -3.99
N PHE A 138 -14.27 -3.79 -4.47
CA PHE A 138 -15.47 -4.17 -3.71
C PHE A 138 -15.38 -5.61 -3.18
N THR A 139 -15.05 -6.56 -4.08
CA THR A 139 -14.92 -7.97 -3.72
C THR A 139 -13.81 -8.21 -2.70
N THR A 140 -12.61 -7.65 -2.91
CA THR A 140 -11.47 -7.88 -2.02
C THR A 140 -11.66 -7.25 -0.64
N PHE A 141 -12.28 -6.07 -0.57
CA PHE A 141 -12.61 -5.43 0.71
C PHE A 141 -13.67 -6.20 1.49
N ASP A 142 -14.72 -6.71 0.84
CA ASP A 142 -15.71 -7.53 1.52
C ASP A 142 -15.13 -8.88 1.98
N ILE A 143 -14.33 -9.55 1.14
CA ILE A 143 -13.63 -10.79 1.52
C ILE A 143 -12.75 -10.55 2.74
N ILE A 144 -11.89 -9.52 2.73
CA ILE A 144 -10.99 -9.30 3.88
C ILE A 144 -11.75 -8.81 5.12
N GLY A 145 -12.85 -8.06 4.94
CA GLY A 145 -13.73 -7.65 6.03
C GLY A 145 -14.34 -8.85 6.75
N ASP A 146 -14.92 -9.76 5.98
CA ASP A 146 -15.52 -10.99 6.49
C ASP A 146 -14.45 -11.90 7.15
N LEU A 147 -13.31 -12.11 6.49
CA LEU A 147 -12.24 -12.95 7.02
C LEU A 147 -11.55 -12.37 8.28
N ALA A 148 -11.42 -11.05 8.38
CA ALA A 148 -10.70 -10.39 9.48
C ALA A 148 -11.61 -9.99 10.65
N PHE A 149 -12.85 -9.59 10.37
CA PHE A 149 -13.78 -9.03 11.35
C PHE A 149 -15.06 -9.85 11.52
N GLY A 150 -15.30 -10.85 10.66
CA GLY A 150 -16.53 -11.63 10.63
C GLY A 150 -17.74 -10.88 10.04
N GLU A 151 -17.50 -9.72 9.41
CA GLU A 151 -18.54 -8.89 8.80
C GLU A 151 -18.01 -8.20 7.53
N PRO A 152 -18.71 -8.29 6.39
CA PRO A 152 -18.33 -7.57 5.18
C PRO A 152 -18.64 -6.07 5.28
N PHE A 153 -18.06 -5.29 4.37
CA PHE A 153 -18.39 -3.86 4.24
C PHE A 153 -19.62 -3.63 3.34
N ASP A 154 -20.20 -4.69 2.78
CA ASP A 154 -21.29 -4.69 1.81
C ASP A 154 -20.99 -3.86 0.54
N CYS A 155 -19.71 -3.69 0.18
CA CYS A 155 -19.32 -2.91 -0.99
C CYS A 155 -19.82 -3.56 -2.29
N LEU A 156 -19.63 -4.87 -2.42
CA LEU A 156 -19.99 -5.63 -3.62
C LEU A 156 -21.50 -5.77 -3.76
N LYS A 157 -22.20 -5.89 -2.62
CA LYS A 157 -23.65 -5.94 -2.59
C LYS A 157 -24.26 -4.63 -3.05
N ASN A 158 -23.74 -3.49 -2.59
CA ASN A 158 -24.30 -2.19 -2.93
C ASN A 158 -23.75 -1.64 -4.26
N SER A 159 -22.63 -2.18 -4.74
CA SER A 159 -21.87 -1.64 -5.89
C SER A 159 -21.29 -0.25 -5.60
N GLU A 160 -20.96 0.01 -4.34
CA GLU A 160 -20.49 1.30 -3.84
C GLU A 160 -19.39 1.10 -2.80
N TYR A 161 -18.49 2.08 -2.65
CA TYR A 161 -17.50 2.02 -1.58
C TYR A 161 -18.12 2.38 -0.24
N HIS A 162 -17.96 1.49 0.74
CA HIS A 162 -18.16 1.84 2.13
C HIS A 162 -17.24 3.01 2.54
N GLN A 163 -17.70 3.88 3.44
CA GLN A 163 -16.97 5.09 3.85
C GLN A 163 -15.55 4.76 4.35
N TRP A 164 -15.39 3.72 5.17
CA TRP A 164 -14.08 3.25 5.63
C TRP A 164 -13.14 2.85 4.50
N VAL A 165 -13.65 2.19 3.46
CA VAL A 165 -12.85 1.80 2.29
C VAL A 165 -12.38 3.04 1.52
N SER A 166 -13.26 4.02 1.35
CA SER A 166 -12.91 5.31 0.72
C SER A 166 -11.83 6.07 1.50
N ILE A 167 -11.86 6.00 2.83
CA ILE A 167 -10.83 6.59 3.69
C ILE A 167 -9.49 5.89 3.48
N ILE A 168 -9.45 4.56 3.34
CA ILE A 168 -8.20 3.82 3.11
C ILE A 168 -7.47 4.33 1.86
N PHE A 169 -8.17 4.51 0.73
CA PHE A 169 -7.56 5.07 -0.47
C PHE A 169 -7.01 6.49 -0.27
N SER A 170 -7.72 7.31 0.49
CA SER A 170 -7.30 8.67 0.82
C SER A 170 -6.05 8.67 1.70
N SER A 171 -6.00 7.79 2.69
CA SER A 171 -4.85 7.58 3.58
C SER A 171 -3.61 7.11 2.82
N LEU A 172 -3.76 6.23 1.83
CA LEU A 172 -2.64 5.78 0.99
C LEU A 172 -2.06 6.94 0.15
N LYS A 173 -2.92 7.77 -0.45
CA LYS A 173 -2.48 8.98 -1.17
C LYS A 173 -1.78 9.95 -0.23
N TYR A 174 -2.36 10.18 0.95
CA TYR A 174 -1.75 11.00 1.99
C TYR A 174 -0.37 10.49 2.39
N GLY A 175 -0.19 9.18 2.59
CA GLY A 175 1.11 8.58 2.88
C GLY A 175 2.17 8.86 1.80
N ALA A 176 1.78 8.81 0.52
CA ALA A 176 2.67 9.17 -0.58
C ALA A 176 3.08 10.65 -0.56
N TYR A 177 2.16 11.55 -0.20
CA TYR A 177 2.47 12.98 -0.04
C TYR A 177 3.33 13.24 1.21
N ALA A 178 3.03 12.59 2.33
CA ALA A 178 3.83 12.67 3.55
C ALA A 178 5.27 12.18 3.30
N ASN A 179 5.45 11.13 2.49
CA ASN A 179 6.77 10.67 2.03
C ASN A 179 7.53 11.71 1.20
N VAL A 180 6.93 12.83 0.79
CA VAL A 180 7.61 13.92 0.09
C VAL A 180 7.84 15.12 1.01
N SER A 181 7.04 15.29 2.06
CA SER A 181 7.08 16.45 2.96
C SER A 181 8.15 16.38 4.06
N VAL A 182 8.75 15.22 4.29
CA VAL A 182 9.83 15.04 5.30
C VAL A 182 11.09 15.86 4.98
N TRP A 183 11.24 16.42 3.77
CA TRP A 183 12.42 17.19 3.39
C TRP A 183 12.20 18.69 3.62
N PRO A 184 13.08 19.38 4.38
CA PRO A 184 12.91 20.79 4.71
C PRO A 184 12.72 21.70 3.49
N SER A 185 13.39 21.38 2.38
CA SER A 185 13.31 22.13 1.12
C SER A 185 12.06 21.85 0.28
N SER A 186 11.29 20.80 0.57
CA SER A 186 10.02 20.48 -0.09
C SER A 186 8.79 20.85 0.75
N GLN A 187 8.94 21.24 2.02
CA GLN A 187 7.82 21.67 2.87
C GLN A 187 7.00 22.82 2.26
N ARG A 188 7.68 23.83 1.68
CA ARG A 188 6.98 24.92 0.96
C ARG A 188 6.25 24.44 -0.30
N LEU A 189 6.76 23.41 -0.97
CA LEU A 189 6.10 22.80 -2.13
C LEU A 189 4.90 21.95 -1.68
N PHE A 190 5.00 21.28 -0.52
CA PHE A 190 3.94 20.46 0.05
C PHE A 190 2.70 21.30 0.40
N GLU A 191 2.89 22.48 1.00
CA GLU A 191 1.81 23.44 1.27
C GLU A 191 1.12 23.94 -0.02
N CYS A 192 1.83 24.02 -1.15
CA CYS A 192 1.26 24.45 -2.43
C CYS A 192 0.60 23.31 -3.23
N ILE A 193 0.94 22.05 -2.95
CA ILE A 193 0.52 20.87 -3.75
C ILE A 193 -0.62 20.10 -3.07
N LEU A 194 -0.82 20.28 -1.76
CA LEU A 194 -1.91 19.64 -1.03
C LEU A 194 -3.27 20.02 -1.65
N PRO A 195 -4.01 19.06 -2.23
CA PRO A 195 -5.35 19.36 -2.74
C PRO A 195 -6.25 19.73 -1.56
N LEU A 196 -7.06 20.78 -1.72
CA LEU A 196 -8.10 21.26 -0.78
C LEU A 196 -9.02 20.14 -0.23
N GLN A 197 -9.09 18.98 -0.91
CA GLN A 197 -9.88 17.82 -0.48
C GLN A 197 -9.26 17.02 0.68
N LEU A 198 -7.97 17.18 0.99
CA LEU A 198 -7.30 16.52 2.12
C LEU A 198 -7.24 17.39 3.39
N ASP A 199 -7.76 18.62 3.35
CA ASP A 199 -7.85 19.51 4.52
C ASP A 199 -8.69 18.92 5.66
N CYS A 200 -9.65 18.03 5.36
CA CYS A 200 -10.40 17.30 6.39
C CYS A 200 -9.50 16.38 7.25
N LEU A 201 -8.37 15.91 6.73
CA LEU A 201 -7.39 15.10 7.47
C LEU A 201 -6.31 15.95 8.14
N ALA A 202 -6.26 17.27 7.87
CA ALA A 202 -5.33 18.19 8.57
C ALA A 202 -5.62 18.27 10.09
N TRP A 203 -6.83 17.89 10.53
CA TRP A 203 -7.18 17.72 11.95
C TRP A 203 -6.45 16.56 12.65
N LEU A 204 -5.90 15.59 11.90
CA LEU A 204 -5.14 14.45 12.44
C LEU A 204 -3.63 14.71 12.52
N MET A 205 -3.15 15.85 12.01
CA MET A 205 -1.75 16.23 12.23
C MET A 205 -1.58 16.70 13.68
N PRO A 206 -0.73 16.07 14.50
CA PRO A 206 -0.33 16.67 15.75
C PRO A 206 0.35 17.99 15.39
N LYS A 207 -0.21 19.11 15.87
CA LYS A 207 0.47 20.40 15.82
C LYS A 207 1.79 20.19 16.55
N THR A 208 2.88 20.15 15.78
CA THR A 208 4.23 20.08 16.32
C THR A 208 4.44 21.29 17.23
N ILE A 209 4.87 21.01 18.46
CA ILE A 209 5.49 21.99 19.36
C ILE A 209 6.87 22.34 18.79
#